data_AF-A0A3P4AYS9-F1
#
_entry.id   AF-A0A3P4AYS9-F1
#
_cell.length_a   1.000
_cell.length_b   1.000
_cell.length_c   1.000
_cell.angle_alpha   90.00
_cell.angle_beta   90.00
_cell.angle_gamma   90.00
#
_symmetry.space_group_name_H-M   'P 1'
#
loop_
_entity.id
_entity.type
_entity.pdbx_description
1 polymer ?
#
loop_
_entity_poly.entity_id
_entity_poly.type
_entity_poly.pdbx_seq_one_letter_code
_entity_poly.pdbx_strand_id
1 'polypeptide(L)'
;MASNWRQLMPTTDAYWMNRILFDIHHRDDHLHRYRRDPDAYMAPTPLEPSLKHAIRDNDIGAMYLAGVNPYLLRAHCLGLHIPESVFLQSLRCAGGEGGN
;
A
#
# COMPACT_ATOMS: atom_id res chain seq x y z
N MET A 1 -17.65 15.52 -5.89
CA MET A 1 -16.93 15.30 -4.61
C MET A 1 -15.64 14.57 -4.92
N ALA A 2 -14.48 15.11 -4.51
CA ALA A 2 -13.22 14.36 -4.62
C ALA A 2 -13.26 13.24 -3.57
N SER A 3 -13.39 12.00 -4.04
CA SER A 3 -13.28 10.83 -3.17
C SER A 3 -11.81 10.44 -3.07
N ASN A 4 -11.30 10.29 -1.85
CA ASN A 4 -9.97 9.68 -1.63
C ASN A 4 -9.99 8.17 -1.90
N TRP A 5 -11.17 7.60 -2.15
CA TRP A 5 -11.38 6.18 -2.40
C TRP A 5 -11.51 5.92 -3.90
N ARG A 6 -10.65 5.05 -4.40
CA ARG A 6 -10.66 4.51 -5.77
C ARG A 6 -11.88 3.64 -6.06
N GLN A 7 -12.45 3.00 -5.03
CA GLN A 7 -13.54 2.04 -5.14
C GLN A 7 -14.69 2.48 -4.23
N LEU A 8 -15.93 2.24 -4.68
CA LEU A 8 -17.13 2.52 -3.89
C LEU A 8 -17.26 1.58 -2.68
N MET A 9 -16.84 0.33 -2.85
CA MET A 9 -16.72 -0.68 -1.80
C MET A 9 -15.32 -1.30 -1.88
N PRO A 10 -14.59 -1.46 -0.76
CA PRO A 10 -13.29 -2.10 -0.79
C PRO A 10 -13.37 -3.55 -1.25
N THR A 11 -12.45 -3.96 -2.12
CA THR A 11 -12.23 -5.39 -2.38
C THR A 11 -11.57 -6.07 -1.18
N THR A 12 -11.65 -7.41 -1.14
CA THR A 12 -10.92 -8.22 -0.15
C THR A 12 -9.42 -7.94 -0.18
N ASP A 13 -8.85 -7.76 -1.38
CA ASP A 13 -7.45 -7.40 -1.55
C ASP A 13 -7.13 -6.04 -0.95
N ALA A 14 -7.94 -5.02 -1.27
CA ALA A 14 -7.79 -3.69 -0.69
C ALA A 14 -7.83 -3.77 0.84
N TYR A 15 -8.75 -4.55 1.42
CA TYR A 15 -8.80 -4.77 2.87
C TYR A 15 -7.49 -5.33 3.41
N TRP A 16 -6.96 -6.41 2.83
CA TRP A 16 -5.74 -7.05 3.33
C TRP A 16 -4.50 -6.17 3.18
N MET A 17 -4.37 -5.46 2.06
CA MET A 17 -3.27 -4.52 1.86
C MET A 17 -3.33 -3.38 2.88
N ASN A 18 -4.51 -2.78 3.09
CA ASN A 18 -4.70 -1.77 4.13
C ASN A 18 -4.39 -2.32 5.53
N ARG A 19 -4.78 -3.57 5.81
CA ARG A 19 -4.53 -4.22 7.10
C ARG A 19 -3.04 -4.45 7.35
N ILE A 20 -2.30 -4.93 6.36
CA ILE A 20 -0.85 -5.11 6.46
C ILE A 20 -0.17 -3.77 6.76
N LEU A 21 -0.46 -2.72 5.97
CA LEU A 21 0.11 -1.40 6.17
C LEU A 21 -0.26 -0.83 7.54
N PHE A 22 -1.50 -1.02 7.98
CA PHE A 22 -1.92 -0.61 9.32
C PHE A 22 -1.09 -1.31 10.41
N ASP A 23 -1.00 -2.64 10.36
CA ASP A 23 -0.31 -3.42 11.39
C ASP A 23 1.18 -3.07 11.51
N ILE A 24 1.90 -2.93 10.38
CA ILE A 24 3.33 -2.60 10.41
C ILE A 24 3.63 -1.18 10.94
N HIS A 25 2.66 -0.27 10.93
CA HIS A 25 2.87 1.11 11.44
C HIS A 25 2.33 1.34 12.84
N HIS A 26 1.51 0.42 13.36
CA HIS A 26 0.92 0.55 14.70
C HIS A 26 1.48 -0.48 15.70
N ARG A 27 2.28 -1.44 15.23
CA ARG A 27 2.79 -2.54 16.05
C ARG A 27 4.26 -2.82 15.74
N ASP A 28 5.14 -2.49 16.67
CA ASP A 28 6.59 -2.63 16.51
C ASP A 28 7.01 -4.07 16.21
N ASP A 29 6.32 -5.06 16.79
CA ASP A 29 6.57 -6.48 16.55
C ASP A 29 6.21 -6.91 15.11
N HIS A 30 5.23 -6.27 14.49
CA HIS A 30 4.89 -6.49 13.08
C HIS A 30 5.91 -5.82 12.18
N LEU A 31 6.29 -4.56 12.48
CA LEU A 31 7.31 -3.85 11.72
C LEU A 31 8.64 -4.61 11.71
N HIS A 32 9.07 -5.13 12.86
CA HIS A 32 10.31 -5.89 12.96
C HIS A 32 10.26 -7.19 12.15
N ARG A 33 9.15 -7.94 12.23
CA ARG A 33 8.96 -9.16 11.44
C ARG A 33 8.93 -8.88 9.94
N TYR A 34 8.21 -7.84 9.52
CA TYR A 34 8.16 -7.40 8.13
C TYR A 34 9.53 -6.96 7.61
N ARG A 35 10.29 -6.15 8.37
CA ARG A 35 11.63 -5.71 7.98
C ARG A 35 12.63 -6.85 7.86
N ARG A 36 12.49 -7.90 8.67
CA ARG A 36 13.36 -9.07 8.63
C ARG A 36 13.12 -9.91 7.39
N ASP A 37 11.84 -10.18 7.07
CA ASP A 37 11.44 -10.99 5.93
C ASP A 37 9.99 -10.65 5.53
N PRO A 38 9.79 -9.73 4.56
CA PRO A 38 8.46 -9.32 4.11
C PRO A 38 7.65 -10.48 3.52
N ASP A 39 8.32 -11.36 2.78
CA ASP A 39 7.67 -12.48 2.08
C ASP A 39 7.15 -13.51 3.10
N ALA A 40 7.97 -13.86 4.11
CA ALA A 40 7.53 -14.73 5.19
C ALA A 40 6.44 -14.08 6.06
N TYR A 41 6.51 -12.76 6.30
CA TYR A 41 5.48 -12.04 7.06
C TYR A 41 4.12 -12.05 6.34
N MET A 42 4.10 -11.89 5.02
CA MET A 42 2.87 -11.84 4.21
C MET A 42 2.41 -13.22 3.71
N ALA A 43 3.22 -14.28 3.85
CA ALA A 43 2.88 -15.65 3.46
C ALA A 43 1.46 -16.09 3.89
N PRO A 44 1.03 -15.91 5.17
CA PRO A 44 -0.30 -16.36 5.61
C PRO A 44 -1.46 -15.48 5.12
N THR A 45 -1.19 -14.28 4.59
CA THR A 45 -2.26 -13.40 4.09
C THR A 45 -2.79 -13.90 2.75
N PRO A 46 -4.11 -14.04 2.56
CA PRO A 46 -4.70 -14.45 1.29
C PRO A 46 -4.75 -13.26 0.31
N LEU A 47 -3.57 -12.85 -0.14
CA LEU A 47 -3.35 -11.84 -1.18
C LEU A 47 -2.69 -12.49 -2.39
N GLU A 48 -3.05 -12.02 -3.58
CA GLU A 48 -2.37 -12.39 -4.81
C GLU A 48 -0.86 -12.07 -4.73
N PRO A 49 0.02 -12.91 -5.31
CA PRO A 49 1.46 -12.71 -5.24
C PRO A 49 1.91 -11.34 -5.74
N SER A 50 1.29 -10.81 -6.80
CA SER A 50 1.61 -9.49 -7.36
C SER A 50 1.36 -8.35 -6.37
N LEU A 51 0.33 -8.46 -5.53
CA LEU A 51 0.02 -7.46 -4.51
C LEU A 51 0.97 -7.54 -3.32
N LYS A 52 1.42 -8.74 -2.96
CA LYS A 52 2.49 -8.92 -1.96
C LYS A 52 3.80 -8.31 -2.46
N HIS A 53 4.13 -8.51 -3.74
CA HIS A 53 5.30 -7.85 -4.35
C HIS A 53 5.16 -6.33 -4.33
N ALA A 54 3.98 -5.78 -4.63
CA ALA A 54 3.76 -4.33 -4.54
C ALA A 54 4.04 -3.77 -3.14
N ILE A 55 3.65 -4.48 -2.08
CA ILE A 55 3.95 -4.10 -0.69
C ILE A 55 5.45 -4.25 -0.38
N ARG A 56 6.08 -5.35 -0.80
CA ARG A 56 7.51 -5.60 -0.55
C ARG A 56 8.40 -4.57 -1.23
N ASP A 57 8.08 -4.27 -2.49
CA ASP A 57 8.90 -3.45 -3.38
C ASP A 57 8.53 -1.95 -3.28
N ASN A 58 7.59 -1.61 -2.39
CA ASN A 58 7.07 -0.26 -2.19
C ASN A 58 6.52 0.37 -3.47
N ASP A 59 5.81 -0.41 -4.29
CA ASP A 59 5.14 0.08 -5.49
C ASP A 59 3.88 0.86 -5.11
N ILE A 60 4.07 2.15 -4.83
CA ILE A 60 3.04 3.10 -4.42
C ILE A 60 1.91 3.16 -5.45
N GLY A 61 2.25 3.13 -6.74
CA GLY A 61 1.27 3.21 -7.84
C GLY A 61 0.38 1.98 -7.87
N ALA A 62 0.98 0.79 -7.84
CA ALA A 62 0.24 -0.47 -7.82
C ALA A 62 -0.64 -0.59 -6.56
N MET A 63 -0.12 -0.24 -5.38
CA MET A 63 -0.91 -0.25 -4.15
C MET A 63 -2.08 0.74 -4.20
N TYR A 64 -1.88 1.94 -4.76
CA TYR A 64 -2.94 2.91 -4.95
C TYR A 64 -4.03 2.39 -5.91
N LEU A 65 -3.63 1.84 -7.06
CA LEU A 65 -4.56 1.26 -8.04
C LEU A 65 -5.35 0.07 -7.47
N ALA A 66 -4.72 -0.71 -6.59
CA ALA A 66 -5.36 -1.82 -5.86
C ALA A 66 -6.36 -1.36 -4.78
N GLY A 67 -6.46 -0.06 -4.50
CA GLY A 67 -7.47 0.49 -3.58
C GLY A 67 -6.97 0.70 -2.15
N VAL A 68 -5.66 0.72 -1.93
CA VAL A 68 -5.09 1.08 -0.61
C VAL A 68 -5.42 2.54 -0.29
N ASN A 69 -5.78 2.81 0.95
CA ASN A 69 -6.10 4.14 1.45
C ASN A 69 -4.87 5.07 1.30
N PRO A 70 -4.98 6.21 0.60
CA PRO A 70 -3.87 7.15 0.40
C PRO A 70 -3.21 7.64 1.68
N TYR A 71 -3.95 7.74 2.80
CA TYR A 71 -3.38 8.13 4.09
C TYR A 71 -2.46 7.06 4.68
N LEU A 72 -2.82 5.77 4.55
CA LEU A 72 -1.96 4.67 4.98
C LEU A 72 -0.74 4.55 4.06
N LEU A 73 -0.89 4.76 2.75
CA LEU A 73 0.23 4.81 1.83
C LEU A 73 1.20 5.95 2.16
N ARG A 74 0.68 7.14 2.46
CA ARG A 74 1.51 8.28 2.87
C ARG A 74 2.27 7.99 4.16
N ALA A 75 1.59 7.43 5.17
CA ALA A 75 2.24 7.01 6.42
C ALA A 75 3.33 5.96 6.17
N HIS A 76 3.09 5.03 5.25
CA HIS A 76 4.08 4.04 4.85
C HIS A 76 5.30 4.62 4.16
N CYS A 77 5.11 5.58 3.25
CA CYS A 77 6.21 6.32 2.65
C CYS A 77 7.05 7.04 3.71
N LEU A 78 6.40 7.70 4.68
CA LEU A 78 7.08 8.39 5.78
C LEU A 78 7.89 7.41 6.65
N GLY A 79 7.31 6.27 7.02
CA GLY A 79 7.99 5.25 7.83
C GLY A 79 9.20 4.59 7.15
N LEU A 80 9.28 4.68 5.82
CA LEU A 80 10.39 4.18 5.00
C LEU A 80 11.31 5.28 4.47
N HIS A 81 11.11 6.54 4.89
CA HIS A 81 11.86 7.70 4.42
C HIS A 81 11.79 7.92 2.89
N ILE A 82 10.68 7.52 2.26
CA ILE A 82 10.41 7.83 0.86
C ILE A 82 9.97 9.30 0.75
N PRO A 83 10.60 10.14 -0.10
CA PRO A 83 10.25 11.55 -0.23
C PRO A 83 8.78 11.76 -0.65
N GLU A 84 8.13 12.78 -0.10
CA GLU A 84 6.74 13.11 -0.45
C GLU A 84 6.56 13.43 -1.94
N SER A 85 7.58 13.99 -2.60
CA SER A 85 7.56 14.23 -4.05
C SER A 85 7.42 12.94 -4.86
N VAL A 86 8.07 11.84 -4.42
CA VAL A 86 7.99 10.52 -5.06
C VAL A 86 6.58 9.96 -4.89
N PHE A 87 6.03 9.99 -3.67
CA PHE A 87 4.66 9.57 -3.40
C PHE A 87 3.65 10.30 -4.30
N LEU A 88 3.72 11.63 -4.35
CA LEU A 88 2.81 12.43 -5.17
C LEU A 88 3.00 12.17 -6.66
N GLN A 89 4.22 11.91 -7.12
CA GLN A 89 4.49 11.54 -8.51
C GLN A 89 3.89 10.19 -8.85
N SER A 90 4.06 9.17 -8.01
CA SER A 90 3.45 7.84 -8.22
C SER A 90 1.94 7.92 -8.32
N LEU A 91 1.28 8.71 -7.46
CA LEU A 91 -0.16 8.91 -7.52
C LEU A 91 -0.60 9.61 -8.82
N ARG A 92 0.14 10.63 -9.27
CA ARG A 92 -0.17 11.33 -10.52
C ARG A 92 -0.01 10.41 -11.74
N CYS A 93 1.06 9.62 -11.79
CA CYS A 93 1.28 8.66 -12.86
C CYS A 93 0.16 7.61 -12.89
N ALA A 94 -0.21 7.04 -11.74
CA ALA A 94 -1.29 6.06 -11.64
C ALA A 94 -2.69 6.66 -11.93
N GLY A 95 -2.93 7.92 -11.55
CA GLY A 95 -4.20 8.62 -11.78
C GLY A 95 -4.38 9.12 -13.21
N GLY A 96 -3.27 9.41 -13.92
CA GLY A 96 -3.28 9.88 -15.31
C GLY A 96 -3.70 8.81 -16.32
N GLU A 97 -3.54 7.53 -16.01
CA GLU A 97 -3.98 6.40 -16.86
C GLU A 97 -5.49 6.13 -16.78
N GLY A 98 -6.23 6.86 -15.93
CA GLY A 98 -7.70 6.77 -15.80
C GLY A 98 -8.47 7.93 -16.43
N GLY A 99 -7.80 8.78 -17.20
CA GLY A 99 -8.38 10.03 -17.73
C GLY A 99 -7.95 10.36 -19.14
N ASN A 100 -8.26 9.49 -20.11
CA ASN A 100 -8.75 9.79 -21.46
C ASN A 100 -8.94 8.47 -22.24
#